data_AF-A0A0G1X6E6-F1
#
_entry.id   AF-A0A0G1X6E6-F1
#
_cell.length_a   1.000
_cell.length_b   1.000
_cell.length_c   1.000
_cell.angle_alpha   90.00
_cell.angle_beta   90.00
_cell.angle_gamma   90.00
#
_symmetry.space_group_name_H-M   'P 1'
#
loop_
_entity.id
_entity.type
_entity.pdbx_description
1 polymer ?
#
loop_
_entity_poly.entity_id
_entity_poly.type
_entity_poly.pdbx_seq_one_letter_code
_entity_poly.pdbx_strand_id
1 'polypeptide(L)'
;MDLNLLWTILAVLAVIYIVPFLVYGVFSTVWGLKPPEGASPGRFLVSVLVQKVGVAVAFVLLFSFAREIWVVDWLTYAVIWWVMLAVGEIGQAVGPNYSWKEAVAGIISETVYFPLSAYIATFLLG
;
A
#
# COMPACT_ATOMS: atom_id res chain seq x y z
N MET A 1 -0.17 23.24 6.35
CA MET A 1 -0.62 22.07 5.59
C MET A 1 -2.13 22.15 5.54
N ASP A 2 -2.73 22.07 4.34
CA ASP A 2 -4.19 22.02 4.21
C ASP A 2 -4.73 20.88 5.08
N LEU A 3 -5.79 21.13 5.85
CA LEU A 3 -6.39 20.13 6.73
C LEU A 3 -6.84 18.91 5.93
N ASN A 4 -7.32 19.13 4.69
CA ASN A 4 -7.71 18.07 3.78
C ASN A 4 -6.52 17.20 3.35
N LEU A 5 -5.33 17.80 3.18
CA LEU A 5 -4.11 17.06 2.86
C LEU A 5 -3.71 16.12 4.00
N LEU A 6 -3.75 16.60 5.25
CA LEU A 6 -3.47 15.76 6.42
C LEU A 6 -4.45 14.59 6.51
N TRP A 7 -5.75 14.87 6.41
CA TRP A 7 -6.78 13.83 6.46
C TRP A 7 -6.62 12.81 5.34
N THR A 8 -6.25 13.27 4.14
CA THR A 8 -5.98 12.39 3.01
C THR A 8 -4.78 11.48 3.29
N ILE A 9 -3.68 12.01 3.81
CA ILE A 9 -2.51 11.21 4.20
C ILE A 9 -2.90 10.15 5.24
N LEU A 10 -3.63 10.53 6.28
CA LEU A 10 -4.05 9.61 7.34
C LEU A 10 -5.01 8.53 6.82
N ALA A 11 -5.95 8.90 5.95
CA ALA A 11 -6.90 7.95 5.36
C ALA A 11 -6.21 6.97 4.40
N VAL A 12 -5.31 7.47 3.54
CA VAL A 12 -4.49 6.62 2.66
C VAL A 12 -3.61 5.70 3.49
N LEU A 13 -2.93 6.22 4.53
CA LEU A 13 -2.10 5.42 5.44
C LEU A 13 -2.90 4.29 6.07
N ALA A 14 -4.10 4.58 6.59
CA ALA A 14 -4.97 3.56 7.18
C ALA A 14 -5.31 2.46 6.17
N VAL A 15 -5.66 2.82 4.94
CA VAL A 15 -5.97 1.86 3.87
C VAL A 15 -4.77 0.98 3.53
N ILE A 16 -3.61 1.57 3.22
CA ILE A 16 -2.43 0.81 2.79
C ILE A 16 -1.76 0.02 3.93
N TYR A 17 -2.14 0.27 5.18
CA TYR A 17 -1.69 -0.48 6.35
C TYR A 17 -2.65 -1.61 6.72
N ILE A 18 -3.97 -1.34 6.73
CA ILE A 18 -4.99 -2.30 7.16
C ILE A 18 -5.25 -3.35 6.07
N VAL A 19 -5.33 -2.97 4.80
CA VAL A 19 -5.67 -3.92 3.73
C VAL A 19 -4.65 -5.06 3.63
N PRO A 20 -3.31 -4.82 3.61
CA PRO A 20 -2.35 -5.91 3.63
C PRO A 20 -2.49 -6.79 4.88
N PHE A 21 -2.76 -6.21 6.05
CA PHE A 21 -2.96 -6.99 7.27
C PHE A 21 -4.14 -7.97 7.14
N LEU A 22 -5.26 -7.52 6.56
CA LEU A 22 -6.42 -8.38 6.31
C LEU A 22 -6.11 -9.46 5.27
N VAL A 23 -5.46 -9.09 4.17
CA VAL A 23 -5.12 -10.01 3.07
C VAL A 23 -4.14 -11.09 3.55
N TYR A 24 -3.04 -10.69 4.21
CA TYR A 24 -2.09 -11.61 4.82
C TYR A 24 -2.72 -12.44 5.94
N GLY A 25 -3.63 -11.87 6.72
CA GLY A 25 -4.41 -12.61 7.71
C GLY A 25 -5.18 -13.78 7.08
N VAL A 26 -5.92 -13.52 6.00
CA VAL A 26 -6.63 -14.56 5.24
C VAL A 26 -5.64 -15.58 4.67
N PHE A 27 -4.56 -15.13 3.99
CA PHE A 27 -3.61 -16.05 3.37
C PHE A 27 -2.75 -16.84 4.37
N SER A 28 -2.55 -16.35 5.59
CA SER A 28 -1.93 -17.14 6.66
C SER A 28 -2.76 -18.37 7.01
N THR A 29 -4.09 -18.24 7.03
CA THR A 29 -5.01 -19.36 7.30
C THR A 29 -5.14 -20.32 6.11
N VAL A 30 -5.13 -19.81 4.87
CA VAL A 30 -5.37 -20.60 3.66
C VAL A 30 -4.09 -21.23 3.10
N TRP A 31 -2.96 -20.53 3.14
CA TRP A 31 -1.69 -20.95 2.52
C TRP A 31 -0.57 -21.25 3.51
N GLY A 32 -0.84 -21.11 4.81
CA GLY A 32 0.15 -21.36 5.86
C GLY A 32 1.32 -20.39 5.80
N LEU A 33 1.09 -19.14 5.36
CA LEU A 33 2.11 -18.09 5.40
C LEU A 33 2.61 -17.93 6.83
N LYS A 34 3.94 -18.03 6.99
CA LYS A 34 4.59 -17.89 8.29
C LYS A 34 5.04 -16.44 8.46
N PRO A 35 5.01 -15.90 9.68
CA PRO A 35 5.66 -14.63 9.96
C PRO A 35 7.19 -14.74 9.71
N PRO A 36 7.86 -13.62 9.40
CA PRO A 36 9.31 -13.60 9.22
C PRO A 36 10.04 -14.18 10.43
N GLU A 37 11.06 -14.99 10.19
CA GLU A 37 11.82 -15.64 11.26
C GLU A 37 12.53 -14.61 12.17
N GLY A 38 12.39 -14.76 13.48
CA GLY A 38 13.15 -13.99 14.48
C GLY A 38 12.64 -12.58 14.82
N ALA A 39 11.58 -12.08 14.18
CA ALA A 39 10.98 -10.79 14.52
C ALA A 39 9.77 -10.95 15.45
N SER A 40 9.67 -10.12 16.51
CA SER A 40 8.43 -10.05 17.27
C SER A 40 7.33 -9.41 16.41
N PRO A 41 6.08 -9.91 16.45
CA PRO A 41 4.99 -9.39 15.61
C PRO A 41 4.83 -7.86 15.70
N GLY A 42 4.94 -7.30 16.91
CA GLY A 42 4.87 -5.86 17.13
C GLY A 42 5.99 -5.08 16.45
N ARG A 43 7.23 -5.57 16.48
CA ARG A 43 8.35 -4.89 15.80
C ARG A 43 8.17 -4.91 14.28
N PHE A 44 7.71 -6.02 13.73
CA PHE A 44 7.43 -6.14 12.30
C PHE A 44 6.32 -5.17 11.87
N LEU A 45 5.21 -5.11 12.62
CA LEU A 45 4.10 -4.19 12.34
C LEU A 45 4.54 -2.72 12.42
N VAL A 46 5.36 -2.36 13.40
CA VAL A 46 5.90 -0.99 13.50
C VAL A 46 6.83 -0.67 12.34
N SER A 47 7.70 -1.60 11.91
CA SER A 47 8.55 -1.37 10.74
C SER A 47 7.74 -1.16 9.46
N VAL A 48 6.66 -1.95 9.29
CA VAL A 48 5.73 -1.79 8.16
C VAL A 48 5.02 -0.44 8.25
N LEU A 49 4.55 -0.03 9.43
CA LEU A 49 3.89 1.26 9.61
C LEU A 49 4.80 2.42 9.20
N VAL A 50 6.07 2.42 9.62
CA VAL A 50 7.04 3.47 9.24
C VAL A 50 7.23 3.52 7.72
N GLN A 51 7.38 2.37 7.07
CA GLN A 51 7.48 2.31 5.61
C GLN A 51 6.21 2.86 4.92
N LYS A 52 5.03 2.49 5.43
CA LYS A 52 3.74 2.92 4.88
C LYS A 52 3.49 4.41 5.10
N VAL A 53 3.98 5.01 6.18
CA VAL A 53 3.94 6.48 6.36
C VAL A 53 4.65 7.17 5.20
N GLY A 54 5.84 6.72 4.82
CA GLY A 54 6.58 7.27 3.68
C GLY A 54 5.80 7.14 2.36
N VAL A 55 5.22 5.97 2.10
CA VAL A 55 4.41 5.73 0.89
C VAL A 55 3.15 6.60 0.88
N ALA A 56 2.41 6.70 1.99
CA ALA A 56 1.20 7.52 2.06
C ALA A 56 1.49 8.99 1.82
N VAL A 57 2.57 9.52 2.42
CA VAL A 57 3.00 10.90 2.21
C VAL A 57 3.38 11.13 0.75
N ALA A 58 4.23 10.28 0.16
CA ALA A 58 4.64 10.40 -1.23
C ALA A 58 3.45 10.31 -2.19
N PHE A 59 2.58 9.33 -2.00
CA PHE A 59 1.37 9.11 -2.78
C PHE A 59 0.46 10.32 -2.78
N VAL A 60 0.17 10.89 -1.60
CA VAL A 60 -0.76 12.03 -1.49
C VAL A 60 -0.13 13.33 -1.98
N LEU A 61 1.16 13.56 -1.72
CA LEU A 61 1.84 14.78 -2.20
C LEU A 61 1.97 14.80 -3.73
N LEU A 62 2.34 13.68 -4.36
CA LEU A 62 2.41 13.59 -5.81
C LEU A 62 1.02 13.72 -6.46
N PHE A 63 -0.01 13.13 -5.85
CA PHE A 63 -1.39 13.33 -6.28
C PHE A 63 -1.78 14.81 -6.19
N SER A 64 -1.52 15.45 -5.04
CA SER A 64 -1.86 16.85 -4.80
C SER A 64 -1.12 17.82 -5.74
N PHE A 65 0.14 17.51 -6.11
CA PHE A 65 0.95 18.37 -6.97
C PHE A 65 0.39 18.47 -8.39
N ALA A 66 -0.19 17.37 -8.89
CA ALA A 66 -0.81 17.30 -10.22
C ALA A 66 -2.32 17.01 -10.11
N ARG A 67 -2.97 17.57 -9.08
CA ARG A 67 -4.37 17.28 -8.73
C ARG A 67 -5.35 17.51 -9.89
N GLU A 68 -5.12 18.54 -10.71
CA GLU A 68 -6.02 18.89 -11.83
C GLU A 68 -6.08 17.78 -12.88
N ILE A 69 -5.02 16.97 -12.98
CA ILE A 69 -4.94 15.80 -13.85
C ILE A 69 -5.48 14.58 -13.09
N TRP A 70 -4.95 14.33 -11.89
CA TRP A 70 -5.20 13.09 -11.17
C TRP A 70 -6.59 12.97 -10.56
N VAL A 71 -7.32 14.07 -10.32
CA VAL A 71 -8.72 14.00 -9.89
C VAL A 71 -9.61 13.38 -10.97
N VAL A 72 -9.32 13.69 -12.25
CA VAL A 72 -10.06 13.14 -13.39
C VAL A 72 -9.58 11.71 -13.69
N ASP A 73 -8.26 11.50 -13.74
CA ASP A 73 -7.63 10.23 -14.13
C ASP A 73 -7.05 9.44 -12.95
N TRP A 74 -7.77 9.45 -11.81
CA TRP A 74 -7.27 8.86 -10.55
C TRP A 74 -6.98 7.37 -10.66
N LEU A 75 -7.71 6.64 -11.50
CA LEU A 75 -7.48 5.21 -11.71
C LEU A 75 -6.15 4.96 -12.42
N THR A 76 -5.78 5.81 -13.38
CA THR A 76 -4.46 5.77 -14.03
C THR A 76 -3.36 5.99 -13.01
N TYR A 77 -3.54 6.97 -12.11
CA TYR A 77 -2.62 7.20 -11.00
C TYR A 77 -2.46 5.97 -10.09
N ALA A 78 -3.57 5.32 -9.73
CA ALA A 78 -3.56 4.07 -8.96
C ALA A 78 -2.81 2.95 -9.68
N VAL A 79 -3.03 2.79 -10.99
CA VAL A 79 -2.37 1.75 -11.81
C VAL A 79 -0.86 1.98 -11.89
N ILE A 80 -0.40 3.23 -12.04
CA ILE A 80 1.04 3.54 -12.04
C ILE A 80 1.68 3.08 -10.73
N TRP A 81 1.08 3.43 -9.59
CA TRP A 81 1.56 3.00 -8.28
C TRP A 81 1.52 1.48 -8.09
N TRP A 82 0.44 0.85 -8.53
CA TRP A 82 0.29 -0.60 -8.51
C TRP A 82 1.38 -1.30 -9.31
N VAL A 83 1.67 -0.84 -10.54
CA VAL A 83 2.74 -1.43 -11.38
C VAL A 83 4.09 -1.30 -10.68
N MET A 84 4.42 -0.12 -10.16
CA MET A 84 5.70 0.13 -9.49
C MET A 84 5.93 -0.82 -8.31
N LEU A 85 4.90 -1.05 -7.49
CA LEU A 85 5.06 -1.90 -6.31
C LEU A 85 4.91 -3.39 -6.63
N ALA A 86 4.08 -3.77 -7.61
CA ALA A 86 4.02 -5.14 -8.10
C ALA A 86 5.38 -5.61 -8.65
N VAL A 87 6.12 -4.73 -9.33
CA VAL A 87 7.51 -5.00 -9.73
C VAL A 87 8.42 -5.17 -8.51
N GLY A 88 8.20 -4.39 -7.45
CA GLY A 88 8.89 -4.54 -6.17
C GLY A 88 8.65 -5.90 -5.50
N GLU A 89 7.39 -6.35 -5.47
CA GLU A 89 6.98 -7.66 -4.95
C GLU A 89 7.64 -8.82 -5.72
N ILE A 90 7.63 -8.73 -7.06
CA ILE A 90 8.31 -9.70 -7.92
C ILE A 90 9.83 -9.68 -7.66
N GLY A 91 10.42 -8.49 -7.53
CA GLY A 91 11.84 -8.34 -7.23
C GLY A 91 12.24 -8.98 -5.90
N GLN A 92 11.40 -8.86 -4.88
CA GLN A 92 11.60 -9.53 -3.59
C GLN A 92 11.49 -11.06 -3.74
N ALA A 93 10.52 -11.55 -4.52
CA ALA A 93 10.27 -12.99 -4.72
C ALA A 93 11.43 -13.74 -5.41
N VAL A 94 12.25 -13.01 -6.18
CA VAL A 94 13.46 -13.55 -6.81
C VAL A 94 14.59 -13.71 -5.77
N GLY A 95 14.54 -12.98 -4.67
CA GLY A 95 15.50 -13.07 -3.57
C GLY A 95 15.28 -14.32 -2.70
N PRO A 96 16.25 -14.65 -1.81
CA PRO A 96 16.20 -15.87 -1.00
C PRO A 96 15.21 -15.82 0.18
N ASN A 97 14.75 -14.63 0.56
CA ASN A 97 14.04 -14.41 1.83
C ASN A 97 12.54 -14.13 1.67
N TYR A 98 12.01 -14.20 0.45
CA TYR A 98 10.62 -13.87 0.15
C TYR A 98 10.08 -14.84 -0.88
N SER A 99 8.97 -15.49 -0.56
CA SER A 99 8.38 -16.52 -1.39
C SER A 99 7.43 -15.92 -2.44
N TRP A 100 7.25 -16.64 -3.54
CA TRP A 100 6.24 -16.30 -4.54
C TRP A 100 4.82 -16.22 -3.97
N LYS A 101 4.50 -16.95 -2.90
CA LYS A 101 3.20 -16.87 -2.24
C LYS A 101 3.01 -15.53 -1.54
N GLU A 102 4.05 -15.03 -0.88
CA GLU A 102 4.03 -13.72 -0.24
C GLU A 102 3.92 -12.62 -1.29
N ALA A 103 4.66 -12.72 -2.40
CA ALA A 103 4.57 -11.77 -3.51
C ALA A 103 3.17 -11.70 -4.12
N VAL A 104 2.52 -12.86 -4.33
CA VAL A 104 1.14 -12.91 -4.83
C VAL A 104 0.17 -12.28 -3.81
N ALA A 105 0.31 -12.58 -2.52
CA ALA A 105 -0.51 -11.96 -1.47
C ALA A 105 -0.30 -10.44 -1.40
N GLY A 106 0.95 -10.00 -1.56
CA GLY A 106 1.36 -8.61 -1.74
C GLY A 106 0.58 -7.96 -2.88
N ILE A 107 0.80 -8.43 -4.12
CA ILE A 107 0.15 -7.90 -5.34
C ILE A 107 -1.38 -7.86 -5.22
N ILE A 108 -2.00 -8.91 -4.65
CA ILE A 108 -3.45 -8.93 -4.42
C ILE A 108 -3.86 -7.80 -3.47
N SER A 109 -3.12 -7.59 -2.37
CA SER A 109 -3.40 -6.49 -1.46
C SER A 109 -3.28 -5.12 -2.15
N GLU A 110 -2.27 -4.94 -3.00
CA GLU A 110 -2.04 -3.68 -3.73
C GLU A 110 -3.14 -3.38 -4.74
N THR A 111 -3.66 -4.43 -5.37
CA THR A 111 -4.79 -4.36 -6.31
C THR A 111 -6.03 -3.78 -5.64
N VAL A 112 -6.18 -3.98 -4.33
CA VAL A 112 -7.30 -3.42 -3.56
C VAL A 112 -6.95 -2.03 -3.02
N TYR A 113 -5.80 -1.88 -2.38
CA TYR A 113 -5.54 -0.66 -1.61
C TYR A 113 -5.18 0.54 -2.48
N PHE A 114 -4.50 0.39 -3.63
CA PHE A 114 -4.12 1.56 -4.44
C PHE A 114 -5.31 2.23 -5.13
N PRO A 115 -6.25 1.51 -5.76
CA PRO A 115 -7.47 2.12 -6.27
C PRO A 115 -8.28 2.79 -5.17
N LEU A 116 -8.41 2.15 -4.01
CA LEU A 116 -9.12 2.74 -2.87
C LEU A 116 -8.44 4.02 -2.35
N SER A 117 -7.11 4.02 -2.24
CA SER A 117 -6.33 5.19 -1.83
C SER A 117 -6.44 6.34 -2.83
N ALA A 118 -6.38 6.07 -4.14
CA ALA A 118 -6.55 7.08 -5.17
C ALA A 118 -7.97 7.66 -5.18
N TYR A 119 -8.99 6.81 -5.00
CA TYR A 119 -10.38 7.25 -4.86
C TYR A 119 -10.56 8.18 -3.65
N ILE A 120 -10.00 7.81 -2.50
CA ILE A 120 -10.04 8.64 -1.28
C ILE A 120 -9.33 9.99 -1.51
N ALA A 121 -8.15 9.97 -2.14
CA ALA A 121 -7.43 11.20 -2.46
C ALA A 121 -8.22 12.11 -3.40
N THR A 122 -8.89 11.53 -4.40
CA THR A 122 -9.79 12.24 -5.32
C THR A 122 -10.96 12.86 -4.56
N PHE A 123 -11.58 12.12 -3.66
CA PHE A 123 -12.74 12.60 -2.90
C PHE A 123 -12.39 13.73 -1.93
N LEU A 124 -11.21 13.70 -1.32
CA LEU A 124 -10.82 14.67 -0.29
C LEU A 124 -10.06 15.89 -0.82
N LEU A 125 -9.41 15.77 -1.98
CA LEU A 125 -8.59 16.84 -2.56
C LEU A 125 -9.13 17.41 -3.89
N GLY A 126 -10.10 16.72 -4.50
CA GLY A 126 -10.78 17.14 -5.72
C GLY A 126 -11.90 18.13 -5.50
#